data_AF-A0A6C0U874-F1
#
_entry.id   AF-A0A6C0U874-F1
#
_cell.length_a   1.000
_cell.length_b   1.000
_cell.length_c   1.000
_cell.angle_alpha   90.00
_cell.angle_beta   90.00
_cell.angle_gamma   90.00
#
_symmetry.space_group_name_H-M   'P 1'
#
loop_
_entity.id
_entity.type
_entity.pdbx_description
1 polymer ?
#
loop_
_entity_poly.entity_id
_entity_poly.type
_entity_poly.pdbx_seq_one_letter_code
_entity_poly.pdbx_strand_id
1 'polypeptide(L)'
;MKLKKLAIATAVLSSLGGLYGCSEGDEANINIDAPTNVTNPPANGGGNGDTASSCPDWASARPKDADGNDVCQLPATILVDRTLTSDKVWFMESRVTVGNGNQEMSIDEGILASGDPVVDATISIQPGTQIKGQTGSFANLIITRGSKIMAEGTADAPIIFSSDDPGYDGVGDWGGLILHGYAPHNECLTADQGAVACNIDSEGSQALVVAILPTTAAVFCGT
;
A
#
# COMPACT_ATOMS: atom_id res chain seq x y z
N MET A 1 -13.75 44.74 -53.10
CA MET A 1 -13.78 44.40 -51.66
C MET A 1 -12.36 44.13 -51.19
N LYS A 2 -11.98 44.77 -50.08
CA LYS A 2 -10.61 44.94 -49.59
C LYS A 2 -10.07 43.68 -48.88
N LEU A 3 -9.00 43.07 -49.41
CA LEU A 3 -8.12 42.18 -48.64
C LEU A 3 -7.29 43.03 -47.67
N LYS A 4 -7.46 42.82 -46.36
CA LYS A 4 -6.60 43.44 -45.34
C LYS A 4 -5.41 42.53 -45.04
N LYS A 5 -4.22 43.03 -45.37
CA LYS A 5 -2.92 42.57 -44.90
C LYS A 5 -2.90 42.62 -43.36
N LEU A 6 -2.37 41.59 -42.69
CA LEU A 6 -1.83 41.73 -41.34
C LEU A 6 -0.44 41.10 -41.27
N ALA A 7 0.43 41.82 -40.59
CA ALA A 7 1.88 41.77 -40.68
C ALA A 7 2.52 40.64 -39.87
N ILE A 8 3.70 40.24 -40.35
CA ILE A 8 4.72 39.44 -39.67
C ILE A 8 5.28 40.27 -38.50
N ALA A 9 5.33 39.70 -37.30
CA ALA A 9 6.11 40.22 -36.18
C ALA A 9 6.97 39.08 -35.62
N THR A 10 8.23 39.07 -36.04
CA THR A 10 9.30 38.25 -35.46
C THR A 10 9.83 38.96 -34.23
N ALA A 11 9.89 38.29 -33.09
CA ALA A 11 10.68 38.73 -31.94
C ALA A 11 11.63 37.59 -31.55
N VAL A 12 12.93 37.83 -31.69
CA VAL A 12 14.04 37.00 -31.19
C VAL A 12 14.71 37.80 -30.08
N LEU A 13 14.80 37.21 -28.88
CA LEU A 13 15.73 37.53 -27.78
C LEU A 13 15.62 36.36 -26.78
N SER A 14 16.47 35.33 -26.80
CA SER A 14 17.86 35.25 -26.30
C SER A 14 18.02 35.55 -24.80
N SER A 15 18.13 34.49 -23.99
CA SER A 15 19.12 34.43 -22.90
C SER A 15 19.29 33.00 -22.41
N LEU A 16 20.51 32.48 -22.63
CA LEU A 16 21.12 31.35 -21.94
C LEU A 16 21.20 31.59 -20.43
N GLY A 17 21.19 30.51 -19.63
CA GLY A 17 21.62 30.48 -18.23
C GLY A 17 20.51 29.99 -17.27
N GLY A 18 20.64 28.94 -16.47
CA GLY A 18 21.81 28.14 -16.13
C GLY A 18 21.48 26.65 -16.07
N LEU A 19 22.27 25.87 -16.78
CA LEU A 19 22.49 24.46 -16.50
C LEU A 19 23.45 24.44 -15.31
N TYR A 20 22.93 24.25 -14.09
CA TYR A 20 23.81 23.87 -12.99
C TYR A 20 24.18 22.41 -13.22
N GLY A 21 25.38 22.22 -13.75
CA GLY A 21 26.09 20.96 -13.59
C GLY A 21 26.41 20.76 -12.12
N CYS A 22 26.25 19.53 -11.67
CA CYS A 22 27.26 18.87 -10.85
C CYS A 22 27.63 17.59 -11.60
N SER A 23 28.73 17.66 -12.35
CA SER A 23 29.48 16.46 -12.69
C SER A 23 30.58 16.29 -11.66
N GLU A 24 30.91 15.02 -11.43
CA GLU A 24 32.14 14.49 -10.82
C GLU A 24 32.14 14.31 -9.29
N GLY A 25 32.23 13.03 -8.92
CA GLY A 25 32.47 12.54 -7.57
C GLY A 25 32.19 11.05 -7.45
N ASP A 26 32.67 10.24 -8.40
CA ASP A 26 32.81 8.79 -8.20
C ASP A 26 33.83 8.56 -7.09
N GLU A 27 33.40 8.01 -5.96
CA GLU A 27 34.30 7.32 -5.02
C GLU A 27 33.56 6.08 -4.50
N ALA A 28 33.68 4.96 -5.22
CA ALA A 28 33.35 3.65 -4.69
C ALA A 28 34.58 3.10 -3.96
N ASN A 29 34.50 2.96 -2.63
CA ASN A 29 35.43 2.11 -1.90
C ASN A 29 34.64 1.00 -1.19
N ILE A 30 34.64 -0.19 -1.81
CA ILE A 30 34.26 -1.44 -1.16
C ILE A 30 35.54 -2.01 -0.58
N ASN A 31 35.68 -1.99 0.74
CA ASN A 31 36.65 -2.82 1.44
C ASN A 31 35.93 -3.93 2.19
N ILE A 32 35.82 -5.11 1.57
CA ILE A 32 35.43 -6.35 2.25
C ILE A 32 36.71 -7.01 2.73
N ASP A 33 37.00 -6.87 4.01
CA ASP A 33 37.93 -7.75 4.72
C ASP A 33 37.13 -8.51 5.78
N ALA A 34 36.95 -9.81 5.56
CA ALA A 34 36.39 -10.73 6.53
C ALA A 34 37.53 -11.45 7.29
N PRO A 35 37.65 -11.29 8.62
CA PRO A 35 38.36 -12.26 9.44
C PRO A 35 37.36 -13.26 10.04
N THR A 36 37.62 -14.53 9.74
CA THR A 36 37.04 -15.73 10.30
C THR A 36 37.28 -15.81 11.80
N ASN A 37 36.27 -15.54 12.64
CA ASN A 37 36.11 -16.17 13.95
C ASN A 37 34.71 -15.90 14.50
N VAL A 38 33.90 -16.96 14.53
CA VAL A 38 32.56 -16.96 15.14
C VAL A 38 32.73 -17.23 16.63
N THR A 39 32.39 -16.26 17.46
CA THR A 39 32.02 -16.47 18.87
C THR A 39 30.79 -15.60 19.16
N ASN A 40 29.67 -16.22 19.55
CA ASN A 40 28.46 -15.48 19.95
C ASN A 40 28.56 -15.03 21.42
N PRO A 41 28.38 -13.73 21.72
CA PRO A 41 27.74 -13.35 23.00
C PRO A 41 26.83 -12.08 22.88
N PRO A 42 26.18 -11.65 23.99
CA PRO A 42 24.74 -11.69 24.25
C PRO A 42 23.90 -10.53 23.64
N ALA A 43 22.57 -10.66 23.70
CA ALA A 43 21.63 -9.62 23.31
C ALA A 43 21.90 -8.27 24.01
N ASN A 44 22.15 -7.22 23.23
CA ASN A 44 22.00 -5.83 23.67
C ASN A 44 21.85 -4.92 22.42
N GLY A 45 20.62 -4.64 22.03
CA GLY A 45 20.29 -3.71 20.96
C GLY A 45 20.01 -2.32 21.51
N GLY A 46 21.07 -1.53 21.68
CA GLY A 46 20.98 -0.10 22.02
C GLY A 46 21.75 0.71 20.99
N GLY A 47 21.03 1.30 20.04
CA GLY A 47 21.53 2.32 19.11
C GLY A 47 20.53 3.47 19.05
N ASN A 48 20.75 4.47 19.88
CA ASN A 48 19.89 5.63 20.04
C ASN A 48 20.18 6.65 18.92
N GLY A 49 19.34 6.64 17.87
CA GLY A 49 19.13 7.76 16.96
C GLY A 49 17.74 8.31 17.22
N ASP A 50 17.64 9.16 18.23
CA ASP A 50 16.40 9.74 18.75
C ASP A 50 15.78 10.72 17.75
N THR A 51 15.08 10.17 16.76
CA THR A 51 13.80 10.73 16.34
C THR A 51 12.77 9.77 16.89
N ALA A 52 12.13 10.12 18.01
CA ALA A 52 10.99 9.39 18.54
C ALA A 52 10.04 9.03 17.38
N SER A 53 9.93 7.74 17.06
CA SER A 53 9.00 7.27 16.06
C SER A 53 7.60 7.68 16.48
N SER A 54 6.92 8.47 15.64
CA SER A 54 5.53 8.86 15.85
C SER A 54 4.55 7.77 15.42
N CYS A 55 5.05 6.63 14.94
CA CYS A 55 4.24 5.46 14.63
C CYS A 55 3.64 4.86 15.90
N PRO A 56 2.38 4.38 15.82
CA PRO A 56 1.77 3.67 16.93
C PRO A 56 2.48 2.34 17.19
N ASP A 57 2.32 1.79 18.40
CA ASP A 57 2.96 0.55 18.88
C ASP A 57 2.70 -0.71 18.01
N TRP A 58 1.60 -0.73 17.27
CA TRP A 58 1.23 -1.83 16.37
C TRP A 58 1.84 -1.69 14.96
N ALA A 59 2.54 -0.61 14.67
CA ALA A 59 3.24 -0.36 13.40
C ALA A 59 4.73 -0.16 13.64
N SER A 60 5.56 -0.57 12.69
CA SER A 60 7.02 -0.41 12.82
C SER A 60 7.49 0.87 12.13
N ALA A 61 8.37 1.61 12.79
CA ALA A 61 8.98 2.81 12.22
C ALA A 61 9.87 2.47 11.02
N ARG A 62 9.79 3.27 9.96
CA ARG A 62 10.74 3.27 8.84
C ARG A 62 11.46 4.62 8.76
N PRO A 63 12.58 4.71 8.01
CA PRO A 63 13.15 5.99 7.66
C PRO A 63 12.08 6.91 7.06
N LYS A 64 12.18 8.20 7.36
CA LYS A 64 11.30 9.22 6.79
C LYS A 64 11.39 9.21 5.25
N ASP A 65 10.30 9.60 4.60
CA ASP A 65 10.30 9.74 3.14
C ASP A 65 11.10 10.98 2.70
N ALA A 66 11.21 11.17 1.38
CA ALA A 66 11.95 12.30 0.79
C ALA A 66 11.40 13.67 1.22
N ASP A 67 10.12 13.74 1.62
CA ASP A 67 9.44 14.95 2.07
C ASP A 67 9.57 15.15 3.60
N GLY A 68 10.21 14.22 4.32
CA GLY A 68 10.43 14.28 5.76
C GLY A 68 9.26 13.80 6.61
N ASN A 69 8.26 13.14 6.00
CA ASN A 69 7.12 12.56 6.70
C ASN A 69 7.53 11.28 7.45
N ASP A 70 6.87 11.02 8.59
CA ASP A 70 7.03 9.76 9.31
C ASP A 70 6.38 8.62 8.52
N VAL A 71 7.14 7.53 8.31
CA VAL A 71 6.70 6.35 7.57
C VAL A 71 6.48 5.19 8.54
N CYS A 72 5.26 4.66 8.58
CA CYS A 72 4.85 3.60 9.48
C CYS A 72 4.49 2.32 8.71
N GLN A 73 5.29 1.28 8.89
CA GLN A 73 5.06 -0.02 8.29
C GLN A 73 3.90 -0.74 8.95
N LEU A 74 2.93 -1.12 8.13
CA LEU A 74 1.81 -1.96 8.53
C LEU A 74 2.31 -3.40 8.80
N PRO A 75 1.78 -4.06 9.84
CA PRO A 75 2.03 -5.48 10.04
C PRO A 75 1.39 -6.30 8.91
N ALA A 76 1.87 -7.51 8.67
CA ALA A 76 1.30 -8.42 7.68
C ALA A 76 -0.16 -8.81 7.99
N THR A 77 -0.57 -8.75 9.26
CA THR A 77 -1.93 -9.07 9.70
C THR A 77 -2.45 -8.05 10.71
N ILE A 78 -3.69 -7.62 10.53
CA ILE A 78 -4.45 -6.72 11.39
C ILE A 78 -5.69 -7.48 11.88
N LEU A 79 -5.72 -7.87 13.15
CA LEU A 79 -6.79 -8.66 13.76
C LEU A 79 -7.69 -7.85 14.71
N VAL A 80 -7.45 -6.55 14.79
CA VAL A 80 -8.17 -5.62 15.67
C VAL A 80 -8.37 -4.34 14.89
N ASP A 81 -9.45 -3.62 15.15
CA ASP A 81 -9.73 -2.34 14.52
C ASP A 81 -8.52 -1.40 14.58
N ARG A 82 -8.21 -0.78 13.44
CA ARG A 82 -7.11 0.18 13.30
C ARG A 82 -7.55 1.38 12.49
N THR A 83 -6.90 2.50 12.76
CA THR A 83 -7.08 3.74 11.99
C THR A 83 -5.75 4.13 11.36
N LEU A 84 -5.76 4.29 10.03
CA LEU A 84 -4.68 4.87 9.26
C LEU A 84 -4.89 6.38 9.19
N THR A 85 -4.16 7.11 10.03
CA THR A 85 -4.26 8.56 10.14
C THR A 85 -3.55 9.27 8.99
N SER A 86 -3.96 10.50 8.69
CA SER A 86 -3.46 11.28 7.56
C SER A 86 -2.14 12.03 7.85
N ASP A 87 -1.68 12.02 9.09
CA ASP A 87 -0.42 12.65 9.54
C ASP A 87 0.80 11.73 9.41
N LYS A 88 0.65 10.59 8.75
CA LYS A 88 1.67 9.57 8.51
C LYS A 88 1.59 9.09 7.07
N VAL A 89 2.70 8.55 6.58
CA VAL A 89 2.71 7.70 5.39
C VAL A 89 2.69 6.25 5.85
N TRP A 90 1.70 5.48 5.41
CA TRP A 90 1.59 4.07 5.75
C TRP A 90 2.31 3.24 4.70
N PHE A 91 3.06 2.23 5.13
CA PHE A 91 3.89 1.42 4.24
C PHE A 91 3.50 -0.05 4.29
N MET A 92 3.29 -0.65 3.11
CA MET A 92 3.04 -2.07 2.92
C MET A 92 4.29 -2.71 2.30
N GLU A 93 5.08 -3.40 3.11
CA GLU A 93 6.24 -4.17 2.63
C GLU A 93 5.84 -5.37 1.76
N SER A 94 4.68 -5.93 2.07
CA SER A 94 4.06 -7.02 1.34
C SER A 94 2.55 -6.97 1.57
N ARG A 95 1.84 -8.07 1.34
CA ARG A 95 0.41 -8.19 1.64
C ARG A 95 0.11 -7.83 3.10
N VAL A 96 -0.89 -6.97 3.30
CA VAL A 96 -1.50 -6.67 4.60
C VAL A 96 -2.90 -7.29 4.64
N THR A 97 -3.14 -8.16 5.62
CA THR A 97 -4.39 -8.91 5.77
C THR A 97 -5.20 -8.39 6.95
N VAL A 98 -6.44 -7.96 6.69
CA VAL A 98 -7.37 -7.48 7.73
C VAL A 98 -8.36 -8.58 8.09
N GLY A 99 -8.25 -9.12 9.29
CA GLY A 99 -8.93 -10.32 9.76
C GLY A 99 -8.23 -11.62 9.34
N ASN A 100 -8.88 -12.76 9.57
CA ASN A 100 -8.36 -14.10 9.23
C ASN A 100 -9.24 -14.89 8.24
N GLY A 101 -10.29 -14.27 7.69
CA GLY A 101 -11.32 -14.90 6.85
C GLY A 101 -10.87 -15.20 5.40
N ASN A 102 -9.57 -15.15 5.14
CA ASN A 102 -8.93 -15.55 3.88
C ASN A 102 -8.41 -17.00 3.93
N GLN A 103 -8.93 -17.80 4.84
CA GLN A 103 -8.65 -19.23 4.95
C GLN A 103 -9.83 -20.03 4.42
N GLU A 104 -9.63 -21.34 4.27
CA GLU A 104 -10.72 -22.24 3.91
C GLU A 104 -11.85 -22.14 4.95
N MET A 105 -13.08 -22.02 4.45
CA MET A 105 -14.26 -21.84 5.28
C MET A 105 -14.85 -23.22 5.61
N SER A 106 -15.47 -23.34 6.78
CA SER A 106 -16.32 -24.48 7.07
C SER A 106 -17.69 -24.31 6.38
N ILE A 107 -18.55 -25.33 6.49
CA ILE A 107 -19.95 -25.22 6.08
C ILE A 107 -20.74 -24.21 6.94
N ASP A 108 -20.27 -23.95 8.16
CA ASP A 108 -20.87 -22.99 9.07
C ASP A 108 -20.24 -21.61 8.82
N GLU A 109 -21.07 -20.64 8.44
CA GLU A 109 -20.63 -19.26 8.20
C GLU A 109 -19.99 -18.67 9.46
N GLY A 110 -18.84 -18.00 9.29
CA GLY A 110 -18.07 -17.44 10.40
C GLY A 110 -17.16 -18.43 11.12
N ILE A 111 -17.09 -19.68 10.65
CA ILE A 111 -16.15 -20.69 11.15
C ILE A 111 -15.22 -21.14 10.01
N LEU A 112 -13.93 -21.22 10.31
CA LEU A 112 -12.91 -21.73 9.39
C LEU A 112 -12.93 -23.26 9.34
N ALA A 113 -12.42 -23.86 8.28
CA ALA A 113 -12.31 -25.32 8.17
C ALA A 113 -11.42 -25.94 9.28
N SER A 114 -10.54 -25.16 9.91
CA SER A 114 -9.79 -25.57 11.11
C SER A 114 -10.67 -25.74 12.36
N GLY A 115 -11.90 -25.22 12.35
CA GLY A 115 -12.80 -25.11 13.50
C GLY A 115 -12.63 -23.80 14.28
N ASP A 116 -11.66 -22.96 13.92
CA ASP A 116 -11.47 -21.66 14.56
C ASP A 116 -12.53 -20.65 14.10
N PRO A 117 -12.95 -19.70 14.95
CA PRO A 117 -13.83 -18.63 14.52
C PRO A 117 -13.11 -17.67 13.56
N VAL A 118 -13.89 -17.09 12.64
CA VAL A 118 -13.45 -15.91 11.90
C VAL A 118 -13.24 -14.75 12.87
N VAL A 119 -12.08 -14.13 12.77
CA VAL A 119 -11.71 -12.88 13.44
C VAL A 119 -11.80 -11.78 12.39
N ASP A 120 -12.76 -10.88 12.59
CA ASP A 120 -12.92 -9.69 11.78
C ASP A 120 -12.20 -8.48 12.39
N ALA A 121 -11.92 -7.49 11.54
CA ALA A 121 -11.43 -6.19 11.95
C ALA A 121 -11.88 -5.11 10.95
N THR A 122 -11.97 -3.88 11.44
CA THR A 122 -12.22 -2.70 10.62
C THR A 122 -10.94 -1.90 10.44
N ILE A 123 -10.50 -1.72 9.19
CA ILE A 123 -9.47 -0.73 8.85
C ILE A 123 -10.14 0.58 8.45
N SER A 124 -9.98 1.63 9.25
CA SER A 124 -10.47 2.97 8.93
C SER A 124 -9.34 3.82 8.37
N ILE A 125 -9.56 4.52 7.28
CA ILE A 125 -8.55 5.35 6.61
C ILE A 125 -9.06 6.78 6.55
N GLN A 126 -8.32 7.70 7.17
CA GLN A 126 -8.68 9.11 7.16
C GLN A 126 -8.53 9.72 5.76
N PRO A 127 -9.31 10.78 5.43
CA PRO A 127 -9.10 11.55 4.20
C PRO A 127 -7.67 12.12 4.16
N GLY A 128 -7.05 12.17 2.97
CA GLY A 128 -5.69 12.68 2.80
C GLY A 128 -4.57 11.70 3.17
N THR A 129 -4.91 10.47 3.59
CA THR A 129 -3.92 9.46 3.95
C THR A 129 -3.20 8.91 2.72
N GLN A 130 -1.87 8.80 2.81
CA GLN A 130 -1.02 8.14 1.81
C GLN A 130 -0.63 6.74 2.29
N ILE A 131 -0.83 5.75 1.42
CA ILE A 131 -0.44 4.36 1.65
C ILE A 131 0.44 3.90 0.48
N LYS A 132 1.69 3.54 0.78
CA LYS A 132 2.69 3.14 -0.19
C LYS A 132 2.96 1.64 -0.12
N GLY A 133 2.91 0.95 -1.25
CA GLY A 133 3.37 -0.41 -1.41
C GLY A 133 4.85 -0.46 -1.79
N GLN A 134 5.56 -1.46 -1.31
CA GLN A 134 6.93 -1.68 -1.74
C GLN A 134 6.96 -2.07 -3.22
N THR A 135 7.71 -1.31 -4.02
CA THR A 135 7.91 -1.53 -5.45
C THR A 135 8.50 -2.93 -5.69
N GLY A 136 7.97 -3.63 -6.70
CA GLY A 136 8.44 -4.98 -7.06
C GLY A 136 8.08 -6.08 -6.06
N SER A 137 7.18 -5.80 -5.12
CA SER A 137 6.65 -6.77 -4.16
C SER A 137 5.18 -7.12 -4.45
N PHE A 138 4.63 -8.09 -3.71
CA PHE A 138 3.19 -8.37 -3.68
C PHE A 138 2.45 -7.50 -2.65
N ALA A 139 2.79 -6.21 -2.53
CA ALA A 139 2.16 -5.29 -1.59
C ALA A 139 0.69 -5.00 -1.98
N ASN A 140 -0.26 -5.73 -1.39
CA ASN A 140 -1.70 -5.52 -1.55
C ASN A 140 -2.38 -5.43 -0.18
N LEU A 141 -3.55 -4.80 -0.15
CA LEU A 141 -4.42 -4.79 1.04
C LEU A 141 -5.57 -5.77 0.81
N ILE A 142 -5.72 -6.75 1.69
CA ILE A 142 -6.84 -7.69 1.66
C ILE A 142 -7.74 -7.49 2.87
N ILE A 143 -9.02 -7.23 2.61
CA ILE A 143 -10.08 -7.20 3.61
C ILE A 143 -10.78 -8.56 3.56
N THR A 144 -10.54 -9.36 4.59
CA THR A 144 -11.03 -10.74 4.63
C THR A 144 -12.50 -10.81 5.02
N ARG A 145 -13.12 -11.99 4.91
CA ARG A 145 -14.53 -12.17 5.24
C ARG A 145 -14.83 -11.73 6.67
N GLY A 146 -15.92 -11.00 6.85
CA GLY A 146 -16.32 -10.39 8.13
C GLY A 146 -15.68 -9.03 8.39
N SER A 147 -14.46 -8.80 7.89
CA SER A 147 -13.74 -7.53 8.03
C SER A 147 -14.32 -6.41 7.18
N LYS A 148 -13.93 -5.17 7.51
CA LYS A 148 -14.42 -3.95 6.87
C LYS A 148 -13.29 -2.98 6.55
N ILE A 149 -13.51 -2.17 5.51
CA ILE A 149 -12.71 -0.98 5.22
C ILE A 149 -13.61 0.24 5.22
N MET A 150 -13.22 1.28 5.98
CA MET A 150 -13.90 2.57 6.03
C MET A 150 -12.95 3.63 5.47
N ALA A 151 -13.06 3.92 4.17
CA ALA A 151 -12.14 4.80 3.46
C ALA A 151 -12.93 5.88 2.69
N GLU A 152 -13.14 7.03 3.32
CA GLU A 152 -13.96 8.12 2.79
C GLU A 152 -13.11 9.36 2.43
N GLY A 153 -12.18 9.21 1.48
CA GLY A 153 -11.42 10.34 0.95
C GLY A 153 -12.31 11.36 0.24
N THR A 154 -11.84 12.60 0.09
CA THR A 154 -12.56 13.67 -0.65
C THR A 154 -11.72 14.17 -1.82
N ALA A 155 -12.29 14.96 -2.73
CA ALA A 155 -11.53 15.57 -3.81
C ALA A 155 -10.38 16.46 -3.30
N ASP A 156 -10.60 17.16 -2.18
CA ASP A 156 -9.61 18.05 -1.57
C ASP A 156 -8.60 17.30 -0.67
N ALA A 157 -8.97 16.11 -0.20
CA ALA A 157 -8.14 15.23 0.63
C ALA A 157 -8.33 13.77 0.20
N PRO A 158 -7.81 13.37 -0.97
CA PRO A 158 -7.98 12.02 -1.47
C PRO A 158 -7.18 11.03 -0.62
N ILE A 159 -7.66 9.78 -0.55
CA ILE A 159 -6.83 8.67 -0.07
C ILE A 159 -6.04 8.16 -1.26
N ILE A 160 -4.72 8.05 -1.10
CA ILE A 160 -3.82 7.68 -2.20
C ILE A 160 -3.15 6.36 -1.87
N PHE A 161 -3.37 5.36 -2.73
CA PHE A 161 -2.57 4.15 -2.77
C PHE A 161 -1.62 4.22 -3.96
N SER A 162 -0.33 4.02 -3.71
CA SER A 162 0.74 4.04 -4.72
C SER A 162 1.88 3.08 -4.35
N SER A 163 2.90 3.00 -5.19
CA SER A 163 4.23 2.49 -4.86
C SER A 163 5.03 3.44 -3.97
N ASP A 164 6.21 2.98 -3.55
CA ASP A 164 7.27 3.77 -2.92
C ASP A 164 8.33 4.32 -3.87
N ASP A 165 8.19 4.10 -5.17
CA ASP A 165 9.06 4.70 -6.20
C ASP A 165 8.61 6.12 -6.59
N PRO A 166 9.49 6.90 -7.25
CA PRO A 166 9.14 8.24 -7.70
C PRO A 166 8.13 8.21 -8.85
N GLY A 167 6.99 8.85 -8.63
CA GLY A 167 5.95 9.01 -9.64
C GLY A 167 4.75 8.10 -9.40
N TYR A 168 3.95 7.92 -10.43
CA TYR A 168 2.72 7.13 -10.41
C TYR A 168 2.55 6.28 -11.68
N ASP A 169 3.61 6.22 -12.48
CA ASP A 169 3.63 5.63 -13.80
C ASP A 169 4.53 4.38 -13.74
N GLY A 170 3.93 3.20 -13.67
CA GLY A 170 4.68 1.96 -13.51
C GLY A 170 3.78 0.73 -13.47
N VAL A 171 4.37 -0.43 -13.78
CA VAL A 171 3.72 -1.74 -13.62
C VAL A 171 4.19 -2.37 -12.31
N GLY A 172 3.26 -2.87 -11.51
CA GLY A 172 3.58 -3.50 -10.23
C GLY A 172 3.87 -2.51 -9.10
N ASP A 173 3.33 -1.30 -9.19
CA ASP A 173 3.47 -0.25 -8.18
C ASP A 173 2.94 -0.73 -6.82
N TRP A 174 1.78 -1.37 -6.84
CA TRP A 174 1.23 -2.15 -5.72
C TRP A 174 0.19 -3.15 -6.24
N GLY A 175 -0.12 -4.17 -5.46
CA GLY A 175 -0.93 -5.33 -5.85
C GLY A 175 -2.45 -5.17 -5.73
N GLY A 176 -2.96 -3.98 -5.43
CA GLY A 176 -4.40 -3.71 -5.40
C GLY A 176 -5.10 -3.95 -4.04
N LEU A 177 -6.39 -3.60 -4.01
CA LEU A 177 -7.31 -3.85 -2.91
C LEU A 177 -8.13 -5.11 -3.23
N ILE A 178 -8.16 -6.06 -2.29
CA ILE A 178 -8.90 -7.32 -2.41
C ILE A 178 -9.95 -7.35 -1.30
N LEU A 179 -11.20 -7.63 -1.66
CA LEU A 179 -12.32 -7.70 -0.73
C LEU A 179 -12.95 -9.09 -0.79
N HIS A 180 -12.87 -9.85 0.30
CA HIS A 180 -13.53 -11.15 0.38
C HIS A 180 -14.93 -11.00 0.97
N GLY A 181 -15.93 -11.36 0.18
CA GLY A 181 -17.32 -11.49 0.63
C GLY A 181 -17.66 -12.92 1.05
N TYR A 182 -18.83 -13.09 1.67
CA TYR A 182 -19.42 -14.41 1.97
C TYR A 182 -20.25 -14.98 0.81
N ALA A 183 -20.03 -14.50 -0.42
CA ALA A 183 -20.75 -15.03 -1.57
C ALA A 183 -20.34 -16.51 -1.80
N PRO A 184 -21.31 -17.42 -1.99
CA PRO A 184 -21.02 -18.81 -2.30
C PRO A 184 -20.46 -18.97 -3.72
N HIS A 185 -19.53 -19.90 -3.93
CA HIS A 185 -18.90 -20.17 -5.22
C HIS A 185 -19.44 -21.45 -5.86
N ASN A 186 -19.60 -21.46 -7.19
CA ASN A 186 -20.17 -22.61 -7.93
C ASN A 186 -19.27 -23.85 -7.94
N GLU A 187 -17.97 -23.70 -7.65
CA GLU A 187 -17.05 -24.82 -7.47
C GLU A 187 -17.06 -25.37 -6.04
N CYS A 188 -17.69 -24.65 -5.11
CA CYS A 188 -17.77 -25.03 -3.71
C CYS A 188 -19.18 -25.51 -3.39
N LEU A 189 -19.50 -26.68 -3.90
CA LEU A 189 -20.78 -27.34 -3.67
C LEU A 189 -20.65 -28.33 -2.51
N THR A 190 -21.55 -28.23 -1.54
CA THR A 190 -21.79 -29.33 -0.60
C THR A 190 -22.84 -30.27 -1.19
N ALA A 191 -22.75 -31.56 -0.86
CA ALA A 191 -23.65 -32.58 -1.39
C ALA A 191 -25.12 -32.35 -0.98
N ASP A 192 -25.34 -31.51 0.03
CA ASP A 192 -26.54 -31.44 0.84
C ASP A 192 -27.03 -30.00 1.13
N GLN A 193 -26.23 -28.94 0.96
CA GLN A 193 -26.63 -27.54 1.24
C GLN A 193 -26.50 -26.57 0.04
N GLY A 194 -26.03 -27.03 -1.13
CA GLY A 194 -25.78 -26.17 -2.29
C GLY A 194 -24.41 -25.48 -2.23
N ALA A 195 -24.26 -24.39 -2.98
CA ALA A 195 -23.00 -23.64 -3.03
C ALA A 195 -22.72 -22.95 -1.67
N VAL A 196 -21.51 -23.11 -1.14
CA VAL A 196 -21.02 -22.50 0.09
C VAL A 196 -19.89 -21.50 -0.21
N ALA A 197 -19.65 -20.56 0.71
CA ALA A 197 -18.46 -19.72 0.65
C ALA A 197 -17.23 -20.59 0.97
N CYS A 198 -16.18 -20.46 0.18
CA CYS A 198 -14.93 -21.21 0.30
C CYS A 198 -13.78 -20.34 -0.22
N ASN A 199 -12.54 -20.82 -0.12
CA ASN A 199 -11.45 -20.21 -0.84
C ASN A 199 -11.15 -20.95 -2.13
N ILE A 200 -11.12 -20.25 -3.26
CA ILE A 200 -10.47 -20.75 -4.47
C ILE A 200 -9.24 -19.91 -4.78
N ASP A 201 -8.17 -20.55 -5.26
CA ASP A 201 -6.89 -19.87 -5.56
C ASP A 201 -7.02 -18.78 -6.65
N SER A 202 -8.16 -18.70 -7.34
CA SER A 202 -8.45 -17.74 -8.41
C SER A 202 -9.43 -16.61 -8.06
N GLU A 203 -9.98 -16.56 -6.83
CA GLU A 203 -10.97 -15.53 -6.45
C GLU A 203 -10.36 -14.15 -6.16
N GLY A 204 -9.05 -14.11 -5.87
CA GLY A 204 -8.33 -12.88 -5.52
C GLY A 204 -7.27 -12.41 -6.52
N SER A 205 -7.17 -13.03 -7.70
CA SER A 205 -6.14 -12.67 -8.70
C SER A 205 -6.49 -11.45 -9.56
N GLN A 206 -7.71 -10.92 -9.43
CA GLN A 206 -8.14 -9.69 -10.10
C GLN A 206 -8.84 -8.80 -9.08
N ALA A 207 -8.26 -7.62 -8.82
CA ALA A 207 -8.76 -6.67 -7.85
C ALA A 207 -10.23 -6.31 -8.13
N LEU A 208 -11.11 -6.57 -7.17
CA LEU A 208 -12.46 -6.02 -7.19
C LEU A 208 -12.38 -4.55 -6.72
N VAL A 209 -12.36 -3.64 -7.68
CA VAL A 209 -12.54 -2.21 -7.41
C VAL A 209 -14.00 -1.97 -7.02
N VAL A 210 -14.27 -1.85 -5.72
CA VAL A 210 -15.59 -1.38 -5.25
C VAL A 210 -15.74 0.09 -5.62
N ALA A 211 -16.82 0.38 -6.35
CA ALA A 211 -17.19 1.72 -6.75
C ALA A 211 -17.31 2.62 -5.52
N ILE A 212 -16.42 3.61 -5.50
CA ILE A 212 -16.41 4.71 -4.58
C ILE A 212 -17.65 5.56 -4.87
N LEU A 213 -18.44 5.91 -3.84
CA LEU A 213 -19.60 6.80 -3.96
C LEU A 213 -19.18 8.09 -4.70
N PRO A 214 -20.07 8.77 -5.44
CA PRO A 214 -19.73 9.92 -6.29
C PRO A 214 -19.12 11.13 -5.56
N THR A 215 -19.13 11.14 -4.22
CA THR A 215 -18.51 12.16 -3.35
C THR A 215 -17.21 11.71 -2.69
N THR A 216 -16.86 10.44 -2.82
CA THR A 216 -15.67 9.86 -2.22
C THR A 216 -14.59 9.75 -3.30
N ALA A 217 -13.34 10.10 -2.98
CA ALA A 217 -12.21 10.01 -3.91
C ALA A 217 -11.11 9.18 -3.24
N ALA A 218 -10.97 7.93 -3.66
CA ALA A 218 -9.72 7.18 -3.50
C ALA A 218 -9.06 7.15 -4.88
N VAL A 219 -7.83 7.62 -4.93
CA VAL A 219 -7.02 7.61 -6.14
C VAL A 219 -6.12 6.40 -6.05
N PHE A 220 -6.37 5.44 -6.93
CA PHE A 220 -5.50 4.30 -7.14
C PHE A 220 -4.59 4.64 -8.33
N CYS A 221 -3.30 4.83 -8.07
CA CYS A 221 -2.30 4.99 -9.12
C CYS A 221 -1.59 3.65 -9.34
N GLY A 222 -1.54 3.23 -10.59
CA GLY A 222 -0.98 1.97 -11.07
C GLY A 222 -1.64 1.60 -12.40
N THR A 223 -0.83 1.35 -13.43
CA THR A 223 -1.30 1.01 -14.78
C THR A 223 -0.93 -0.40 -15.18
#